data_AF-A0A1D1XJE2-F1
#
_entry.id   AF-A0A1D1XJE2-F1
#
_cell.length_a   1.000
_cell.length_b   1.000
_cell.length_c   1.000
_cell.angle_alpha   90.00
_cell.angle_beta   90.00
_cell.angle_gamma   90.00
#
_symmetry.space_group_name_H-M   'P 1'
#
loop_
_entity.id
_entity.type
_entity.pdbx_description
1 polymer ?
#
loop_
_entity_poly.entity_id
_entity_poly.type
_entity_poly.pdbx_seq_one_letter_code
_entity_poly.pdbx_strand_id
1 'polypeptide(L)'
;KVAPNIEPPKTPLSFMKPRLPTPSSIPSKLTVNFVLPYQSEIADKEVDMVIVPATTGQMGVLPGHVATIAELKPGLLSVHDGNDVTKYFISSGFAFVHANSVTDIVAVEAVPVDRIDPNLVQKGLAEFTQKLGSATTDLERAEAQIGVDVHGALNAAITG
;
A
#
# COMPACT_ATOMS: atom_id res chain seq x y z
N LYS A 1 -42.18 1.78 -12.31
CA LYS A 1 -40.95 0.96 -12.47
C LYS A 1 -40.71 0.75 -13.95
N VAL A 2 -39.52 1.08 -14.46
CA VAL A 2 -39.23 1.08 -15.91
C VAL A 2 -39.09 -0.33 -16.50
N ALA A 3 -38.73 -1.34 -15.69
CA ALA A 3 -38.72 -2.75 -16.06
C ALA A 3 -39.30 -3.61 -14.92
N PRO A 4 -40.59 -3.98 -14.95
CA PRO A 4 -41.23 -4.73 -13.87
C PRO A 4 -40.95 -6.24 -13.88
N ASN A 5 -40.55 -6.80 -15.04
CA ASN A 5 -40.34 -8.25 -15.23
C ASN A 5 -38.86 -8.66 -15.29
N ILE A 6 -37.94 -7.75 -14.95
CA ILE A 6 -36.49 -8.01 -14.94
C ILE A 6 -36.00 -7.79 -13.51
N GLU A 7 -35.30 -8.79 -12.96
CA GLU A 7 -34.60 -8.61 -11.68
C GLU A 7 -33.56 -7.49 -11.82
N PRO A 8 -33.47 -6.56 -10.85
CA PRO A 8 -32.47 -5.50 -10.92
C PRO A 8 -31.06 -6.08 -11.01
N PRO A 9 -30.16 -5.46 -11.80
CA PRO A 9 -28.77 -5.90 -11.85
C PRO A 9 -28.16 -5.81 -10.44
N LYS A 10 -27.34 -6.81 -10.09
CA LYS A 10 -26.60 -6.81 -8.82
C LYS A 10 -25.60 -5.66 -8.82
N THR A 11 -25.49 -4.96 -7.70
CA THR A 11 -24.49 -3.91 -7.49
C THR A 11 -23.27 -4.48 -6.76
N PRO A 12 -22.09 -3.84 -6.83
CA PRO A 12 -20.92 -4.26 -6.04
C PRO A 12 -21.22 -4.40 -4.54
N LEU A 13 -22.10 -3.55 -4.00
CA LEU A 13 -22.57 -3.61 -2.62
C LEU A 13 -23.24 -4.94 -2.25
N SER A 14 -23.80 -5.65 -3.23
CA SER A 14 -24.42 -6.97 -3.01
C SER A 14 -23.41 -8.07 -2.68
N PHE A 15 -22.13 -7.83 -2.96
CA PHE A 15 -21.03 -8.77 -2.73
C PHE A 15 -20.12 -8.34 -1.56
N MET A 16 -20.31 -7.13 -1.02
CA MET A 16 -19.53 -6.58 0.08
C MET A 16 -20.24 -6.78 1.41
N LYS A 17 -19.48 -7.13 2.46
CA LYS A 17 -19.99 -7.05 3.83
C LYS A 17 -20.26 -5.57 4.15
N PRO A 18 -21.41 -5.22 4.77
CA PRO A 18 -21.67 -3.85 5.20
C PRO A 18 -20.55 -3.35 6.12
N ARG A 19 -20.08 -2.13 5.89
CA ARG A 19 -19.04 -1.51 6.71
C ARG A 19 -19.57 -1.31 8.13
N LEU A 20 -18.77 -1.71 9.13
CA LEU A 20 -19.12 -1.53 10.54
C LEU A 20 -19.23 -0.02 10.88
N PRO A 21 -20.18 0.37 11.74
CA PRO A 21 -20.30 1.75 12.18
C PRO A 21 -19.07 2.19 12.97
N THR A 22 -18.82 3.49 13.01
CA THR A 22 -17.76 4.07 13.83
C THR A 22 -18.04 3.79 15.31
N PRO A 23 -17.12 3.14 16.05
CA PRO A 23 -17.31 2.87 17.47
C PRO A 23 -17.32 4.19 18.27
N SER A 24 -18.07 4.22 19.36
CA SER A 24 -18.15 5.38 20.27
C SER A 24 -16.89 5.57 21.12
N SER A 25 -16.03 4.55 21.19
CA SER A 25 -14.76 4.54 21.91
C SER A 25 -13.64 4.05 21.00
N ILE A 26 -12.40 4.46 21.28
CA ILE A 26 -11.21 4.00 20.56
C ILE A 26 -11.03 2.49 20.82
N PRO A 27 -10.99 1.65 19.76
CA PRO A 27 -10.75 0.21 19.92
C PRO A 27 -9.29 -0.06 20.29
N SER A 28 -9.01 -1.26 20.81
CA SER A 28 -7.66 -1.68 21.19
C SER A 28 -6.80 -2.13 20.01
N LYS A 29 -7.41 -2.54 18.89
CA LYS A 29 -6.77 -3.07 17.69
C LYS A 29 -7.30 -2.36 16.45
N LEU A 30 -6.48 -2.39 15.39
CA LEU A 30 -6.78 -1.87 14.06
C LEU A 30 -7.06 -3.03 13.13
N THR A 31 -8.16 -3.00 12.37
CA THR A 31 -8.38 -3.98 11.30
C THR A 31 -7.70 -3.51 10.03
N VAL A 32 -6.90 -4.37 9.41
CA VAL A 32 -6.14 -4.06 8.20
C VAL A 32 -6.51 -4.99 7.07
N ASN A 33 -6.76 -4.38 5.91
CA ASN A 33 -6.90 -5.05 4.63
C ASN A 33 -5.75 -4.60 3.74
N PHE A 34 -4.97 -5.53 3.21
CA PHE A 34 -3.91 -5.24 2.25
C PHE A 34 -4.16 -6.02 0.98
N VAL A 35 -4.41 -5.29 -0.11
CA VAL A 35 -4.91 -5.85 -1.36
C VAL A 35 -4.04 -5.39 -2.53
N LEU A 36 -3.73 -6.36 -3.39
CA LEU A 36 -3.11 -6.21 -4.70
C LEU A 36 -4.16 -6.57 -5.77
N PRO A 37 -4.02 -6.11 -7.02
CA PRO A 37 -5.00 -6.39 -8.07
C PRO A 37 -5.21 -7.89 -8.33
N TYR A 38 -4.18 -8.70 -8.06
CA TYR A 38 -4.17 -10.14 -8.32
C TYR A 38 -4.26 -11.01 -7.06
N GLN A 39 -4.07 -10.45 -5.86
CA GLN A 39 -4.18 -11.19 -4.60
C GLN A 39 -4.46 -10.30 -3.40
N SER A 40 -5.09 -10.86 -2.37
CA SER A 40 -5.24 -10.21 -1.08
C SER A 40 -4.16 -10.73 -0.13
N GLU A 41 -3.19 -9.89 0.20
CA GLU A 41 -2.09 -10.25 1.12
C GLU A 41 -2.58 -10.36 2.56
N ILE A 42 -3.43 -9.42 2.99
CA ILE A 42 -4.02 -9.39 4.33
C ILE A 42 -5.51 -9.08 4.18
N ALA A 43 -6.37 -9.87 4.80
CA ALA A 43 -7.81 -9.66 4.78
C ALA A 43 -8.38 -9.77 6.20
N ASP A 44 -9.10 -8.72 6.63
CA ASP A 44 -9.77 -8.60 7.92
C ASP A 44 -8.87 -8.97 9.13
N LYS A 45 -7.56 -8.63 9.07
CA LYS A 45 -6.63 -8.97 10.16
C LYS A 45 -6.58 -7.86 11.22
N GLU A 46 -6.72 -8.22 12.49
CA GLU A 46 -6.51 -7.29 13.61
C GLU A 46 -5.02 -7.19 13.94
N VAL A 47 -4.51 -5.96 14.03
CA VAL A 47 -3.11 -5.65 14.31
C VAL A 47 -3.01 -4.46 15.27
N ASP A 48 -1.83 -4.22 15.84
CA ASP A 48 -1.60 -3.10 16.77
C ASP A 48 -1.31 -1.79 16.03
N MET A 49 -0.54 -1.87 14.94
CA MET A 49 -0.11 -0.69 14.19
C MET A 49 0.28 -1.09 12.77
N VAL A 50 0.11 -0.15 11.83
CA VAL A 50 0.73 -0.24 10.50
C VAL A 50 1.54 1.01 10.23
N ILE A 51 2.75 0.84 9.69
CA ILE A 51 3.58 1.92 9.17
C ILE A 51 3.47 1.88 7.65
N VAL A 52 2.97 2.97 7.06
CA VAL A 52 2.81 3.12 5.61
C VAL A 52 3.77 4.19 5.04
N PRO A 53 4.35 3.95 3.86
CA PRO A 53 5.21 4.93 3.18
C PRO A 53 4.35 5.94 2.41
N ALA A 54 3.86 6.98 3.08
CA ALA A 54 3.13 8.06 2.42
C ALA A 54 4.07 8.98 1.61
N THR A 55 3.54 9.69 0.61
CA THR A 55 4.30 10.66 -0.18
C THR A 55 4.94 11.75 0.69
N THR A 56 4.29 12.12 1.79
CA THR A 56 4.77 13.14 2.75
C THR A 56 5.78 12.59 3.78
N GLY A 57 5.99 11.28 3.87
CA GLY A 57 6.85 10.65 4.88
C GLY A 57 6.31 9.30 5.34
N GLN A 58 6.93 8.71 6.36
CA GLN A 58 6.38 7.49 6.97
C GLN A 58 5.28 7.84 7.97
N MET A 59 4.12 7.23 7.81
CA MET A 59 2.95 7.46 8.66
C MET A 59 2.62 6.18 9.44
N GLY A 60 2.56 6.28 10.75
CA GLY A 60 2.09 5.21 11.63
C GLY A 60 0.58 5.34 11.89
N VAL A 61 -0.17 4.31 11.54
CA VAL A 61 -1.62 4.22 11.77
C VAL A 61 -1.86 3.31 12.98
N LEU A 62 -2.47 3.90 14.02
CA LEU A 62 -2.88 3.23 15.25
C LEU A 62 -4.41 3.11 15.33
N PRO A 63 -4.96 2.29 16.23
CA PRO A 63 -6.39 2.26 16.51
C PRO A 63 -6.92 3.66 16.87
N GLY A 64 -8.05 4.06 16.29
CA GLY A 64 -8.64 5.39 16.50
C GLY A 64 -7.97 6.53 15.73
N HIS A 65 -7.09 6.25 14.76
CA HIS A 65 -6.50 7.27 13.90
C HIS A 65 -7.56 8.05 13.10
N VAL A 66 -7.28 9.33 12.81
CA VAL A 66 -8.17 10.17 11.99
C VAL A 66 -8.34 9.59 10.59
N ALA A 67 -9.58 9.62 10.08
CA ALA A 67 -9.88 9.16 8.74
C ALA A 67 -9.05 9.93 7.70
N THR A 68 -8.27 9.21 6.92
CA THR A 68 -7.23 9.78 6.05
C THR A 68 -7.14 8.98 4.77
N ILE A 69 -6.95 9.66 3.64
CA ILE A 69 -6.54 9.05 2.38
C ILE A 69 -5.12 9.51 2.10
N ALA A 70 -4.18 8.58 2.02
CA ALA A 70 -2.79 8.85 1.75
C ALA A 70 -2.35 8.15 0.46
N GLU A 71 -1.69 8.89 -0.42
CA GLU A 71 -0.94 8.32 -1.54
C GLU A 71 0.35 7.67 -1.02
N LEU A 72 0.66 6.49 -1.53
CA LEU A 72 1.83 5.71 -1.15
C LEU A 72 2.93 5.87 -2.19
N LYS A 73 4.13 6.18 -1.72
CA LYS A 73 5.35 6.19 -2.52
C LYS A 73 6.06 4.83 -2.44
N PRO A 74 7.00 4.54 -3.35
CA PRO A 74 7.83 3.35 -3.25
C PRO A 74 8.55 3.30 -1.90
N GLY A 75 8.41 2.20 -1.17
CA GLY A 75 9.00 2.11 0.16
C GLY A 75 8.52 0.94 1.01
N LEU A 76 8.97 0.93 2.26
CA LEU A 76 8.68 -0.13 3.20
C LEU A 76 7.37 0.10 3.94
N LEU A 77 6.49 -0.88 3.87
CA LEU A 77 5.31 -1.04 4.72
C LEU A 77 5.61 -2.09 5.80
N SER A 78 5.27 -1.75 7.05
CA SER A 78 5.43 -2.67 8.19
C SER A 78 4.11 -2.85 8.92
N VAL A 79 3.71 -4.08 9.14
CA VAL A 79 2.51 -4.46 9.90
C VAL A 79 2.97 -5.06 11.23
N HIS A 80 2.53 -4.45 12.33
CA HIS A 80 2.92 -4.82 13.69
C HIS A 80 1.76 -5.52 14.40
N ASP A 81 1.99 -6.76 14.81
CA ASP A 81 1.04 -7.60 15.55
C ASP A 81 1.76 -8.18 16.77
N GLY A 82 1.68 -7.47 17.89
CA GLY A 82 2.43 -7.75 19.11
C GLY A 82 3.94 -7.70 18.86
N ASN A 83 4.60 -8.86 18.97
CA ASN A 83 6.03 -9.01 18.73
C ASN A 83 6.37 -9.31 17.26
N ASP A 84 5.37 -9.67 16.45
CA ASP A 84 5.56 -10.05 15.07
C ASP A 84 5.47 -8.82 14.16
N VAL A 85 6.53 -8.59 13.37
CA VAL A 85 6.60 -7.48 12.41
C VAL A 85 6.76 -8.06 11.02
N THR A 86 5.71 -7.92 10.21
CA THR A 86 5.74 -8.34 8.80
C THR A 86 6.04 -7.15 7.91
N LYS A 87 7.04 -7.28 7.04
CA LYS A 87 7.58 -6.20 6.22
C LYS A 87 7.35 -6.48 4.73
N TYR A 88 6.78 -5.51 4.05
CA TYR A 88 6.54 -5.54 2.61
C TYR A 88 7.15 -4.32 1.96
N PHE A 89 7.81 -4.49 0.82
CA PHE A 89 8.12 -3.39 -0.08
C PHE A 89 6.91 -3.13 -0.98
N ILE A 90 6.48 -1.89 -1.08
CA ILE A 90 5.36 -1.45 -1.92
C ILE A 90 5.89 -0.59 -3.06
N SER A 91 5.39 -0.79 -4.27
CA SER A 91 5.73 0.06 -5.42
C SER A 91 5.00 1.40 -5.38
N SER A 92 3.67 1.39 -5.34
CA SER A 92 2.81 2.56 -5.28
C SER A 92 1.40 2.14 -4.88
N GLY A 93 0.56 3.09 -4.49
CA GLY A 93 -0.82 2.81 -4.13
C GLY A 93 -1.46 3.88 -3.27
N PHE A 94 -2.51 3.49 -2.55
CA PHE A 94 -3.21 4.33 -1.59
C PHE A 94 -3.45 3.58 -0.28
N ALA A 95 -3.41 4.31 0.82
CA ALA A 95 -3.88 3.85 2.12
C ALA A 95 -5.13 4.66 2.51
N PHE A 96 -6.21 3.94 2.80
CA PHE A 96 -7.48 4.48 3.25
C PHE A 96 -7.67 4.11 4.72
N VAL A 97 -7.50 5.09 5.60
CA VAL A 97 -7.82 4.95 7.02
C VAL A 97 -9.25 5.42 7.22
N HIS A 98 -10.12 4.53 7.68
CA HIS A 98 -11.52 4.83 7.97
C HIS A 98 -11.71 5.20 9.44
N ALA A 99 -12.77 5.96 9.73
CA ALA A 99 -13.08 6.39 11.10
C ALA A 99 -13.38 5.22 12.06
N ASN A 100 -13.76 4.05 11.52
CA ASN A 100 -14.09 2.87 12.31
C ASN A 100 -12.86 1.99 12.64
N SER A 101 -11.65 2.54 12.57
CA SER A 101 -10.38 1.81 12.80
C SER A 101 -10.18 0.62 11.84
N VAL A 102 -10.67 0.76 10.61
CA VAL A 102 -10.34 -0.11 9.49
C VAL A 102 -9.36 0.65 8.59
N THR A 103 -8.28 0.00 8.17
CA THR A 103 -7.32 0.55 7.21
C THR A 103 -7.25 -0.35 5.99
N ASP A 104 -7.65 0.18 4.83
CA ASP A 104 -7.52 -0.51 3.55
C ASP A 104 -6.29 0.02 2.81
N ILE A 105 -5.35 -0.86 2.53
CA ILE A 105 -4.11 -0.57 1.81
C ILE A 105 -4.24 -1.23 0.45
N VAL A 106 -4.19 -0.42 -0.59
CA VAL A 106 -4.35 -0.85 -1.97
C VAL A 106 -3.08 -0.47 -2.70
N ALA A 107 -2.28 -1.47 -3.05
CA ALA A 107 -1.04 -1.26 -3.80
C ALA A 107 -1.13 -1.90 -5.19
N VAL A 108 -0.33 -1.40 -6.13
CA VAL A 108 -0.22 -2.01 -7.46
C VAL A 108 0.61 -3.30 -7.40
N GLU A 109 1.75 -3.23 -6.72
CA GLU A 109 2.67 -4.34 -6.52
C GLU A 109 3.25 -4.27 -5.11
N ALA A 110 3.39 -5.42 -4.46
CA ALA A 110 4.10 -5.52 -3.20
C ALA A 110 4.83 -6.85 -3.06
N VAL A 111 6.01 -6.80 -2.45
CA VAL A 111 6.90 -7.95 -2.32
C VAL A 111 7.39 -8.03 -0.88
N PRO A 112 7.31 -9.21 -0.23
CA PRO A 112 7.97 -9.46 1.04
C PRO A 112 9.49 -9.17 0.95
N VAL A 113 10.05 -8.50 1.96
CA VAL A 113 11.46 -8.03 1.90
C VAL A 113 12.46 -9.18 1.76
N ASP A 114 12.14 -10.35 2.29
CA ASP A 114 12.93 -11.57 2.21
C ASP A 114 13.06 -12.14 0.78
N ARG A 115 12.19 -11.73 -0.14
CA ARG A 115 12.21 -12.18 -1.55
C ARG A 115 12.97 -11.24 -2.48
N ILE A 116 13.56 -10.17 -1.95
CA ILE A 116 14.24 -9.16 -2.76
C ILE A 116 15.73 -9.48 -2.87
N ASP A 117 16.24 -9.62 -4.09
CA ASP A 117 17.67 -9.83 -4.34
C ASP A 117 18.43 -8.49 -4.38
N PRO A 118 19.36 -8.23 -3.45
CA PRO A 118 20.12 -6.97 -3.41
C PRO A 118 20.97 -6.73 -4.66
N ASN A 119 21.45 -7.79 -5.33
CA ASN A 119 22.30 -7.64 -6.52
C ASN A 119 21.49 -7.09 -7.70
N LEU A 120 20.25 -7.57 -7.86
CA LEU A 120 19.35 -7.09 -8.91
C LEU A 120 18.95 -5.64 -8.66
N VAL A 121 18.73 -5.26 -7.39
CA VAL A 121 18.41 -3.87 -7.02
C VAL A 121 19.56 -2.92 -7.36
N GLN A 122 20.81 -3.28 -7.02
CA GLN A 122 21.98 -2.45 -7.34
C GLN A 122 22.20 -2.34 -8.86
N LYS A 123 22.02 -3.44 -9.59
CA LYS A 123 22.10 -3.45 -11.05
C LYS A 123 21.04 -2.54 -11.67
N GLY A 124 19.79 -2.63 -11.21
CA GLY A 124 18.69 -1.80 -11.69
C GLY A 124 18.93 -0.31 -11.39
N LEU A 125 19.41 0.01 -10.18
CA LEU A 125 19.76 1.39 -9.81
C LEU A 125 20.80 1.99 -10.76
N ALA A 126 21.87 1.25 -11.08
CA ALA A 126 22.88 1.69 -12.02
C ALA A 126 22.32 1.90 -13.44
N GLU A 127 21.48 0.98 -13.92
CA GLU A 127 20.84 1.07 -15.23
C GLU A 127 19.94 2.30 -15.35
N PHE A 128 19.05 2.53 -14.37
CA PHE A 128 18.14 3.68 -14.40
C PHE A 128 18.87 5.02 -14.18
N THR A 129 19.95 5.03 -13.40
CA THR A 129 20.82 6.22 -13.25
C THR A 129 21.50 6.57 -14.58
N GLN A 130 21.97 5.55 -15.31
CA GLN A 130 22.55 5.76 -16.64
C GLN A 130 21.49 6.28 -17.63
N LYS A 131 20.29 5.68 -17.63
CA LYS A 131 19.18 6.12 -18.49
C LYS A 131 18.80 7.58 -18.22
N LEU A 132 18.80 7.99 -16.96
CA LEU A 132 18.53 9.38 -16.57
C LEU A 132 19.55 10.35 -17.17
N GLY A 133 20.83 9.97 -17.18
CA GLY A 133 21.91 10.77 -17.77
C GLY A 133 21.88 10.83 -19.31
N SER A 134 21.31 9.82 -19.97
CA SER A 134 21.19 9.77 -21.44
C SER A 134 19.83 10.23 -21.98
N ALA A 135 18.86 10.50 -21.12
CA ALA A 135 17.48 10.78 -21.51
C ALA A 135 17.37 12.14 -22.24
N THR A 136 16.75 12.11 -23.42
CA THR A 136 16.66 13.29 -24.29
C THR A 136 15.30 13.97 -24.17
N THR A 137 14.25 13.19 -23.99
CA THR A 137 12.87 13.68 -23.84
C THR A 137 12.48 13.82 -22.37
N ASP A 138 11.46 14.64 -22.11
CA ASP A 138 10.92 14.81 -20.76
C ASP A 138 10.25 13.53 -20.25
N LEU A 139 9.64 12.73 -21.15
CA LEU A 139 9.05 11.43 -20.84
C LEU A 139 10.14 10.45 -20.35
N GLU A 140 11.22 10.29 -21.12
CA GLU A 140 12.33 9.40 -20.75
C GLU A 140 12.97 9.81 -19.43
N ARG A 141 13.10 11.12 -19.17
CA ARG A 141 13.61 11.62 -17.89
C ARG A 141 12.68 11.27 -16.74
N ALA A 142 11.37 11.40 -16.92
CA ALA A 142 10.39 11.03 -15.89
C ALA A 142 10.41 9.52 -15.59
N GLU A 143 10.44 8.68 -16.63
CA GLU A 143 10.51 7.22 -16.46
C GLU A 143 11.81 6.77 -15.79
N ALA A 144 12.95 7.35 -16.19
CA ALA A 144 14.23 7.06 -15.58
C ALA A 144 14.27 7.52 -14.11
N GLN A 145 13.69 8.69 -13.80
CA GLN A 145 13.59 9.18 -12.43
C GLN A 145 12.76 8.25 -11.54
N ILE A 146 11.59 7.81 -12.02
CA ILE A 146 10.75 6.83 -11.31
C ILE A 146 11.55 5.54 -11.05
N GLY A 147 12.31 5.08 -12.05
CA GLY A 147 13.17 3.91 -11.89
C GLY A 147 14.24 4.09 -10.82
N VAL A 148 14.91 5.24 -10.79
CA VAL A 148 15.89 5.59 -9.74
C VAL A 148 15.24 5.66 -8.37
N ASP A 149 14.06 6.30 -8.26
CA ASP A 149 13.36 6.45 -6.98
C ASP A 149 12.92 5.09 -6.41
N VAL A 150 12.38 4.21 -7.24
CA VAL A 150 11.98 2.85 -6.84
C VAL A 150 13.18 2.01 -6.41
N HIS A 151 14.26 1.98 -7.21
CA HIS A 151 15.45 1.18 -6.87
C HIS A 151 16.23 1.77 -5.70
N GLY A 152 16.23 3.09 -5.54
CA GLY A 152 16.78 3.77 -4.37
C GLY A 152 16.01 3.39 -3.10
N ALA A 153 14.66 3.40 -3.17
CA ALA A 153 13.81 2.97 -2.07
C ALA A 153 13.98 1.47 -1.75
N LEU A 154 14.11 0.61 -2.77
CA LEU A 154 14.40 -0.82 -2.60
C LEU A 154 15.73 -1.02 -1.86
N ASN A 155 16.78 -0.33 -2.30
CA ASN A 155 18.09 -0.44 -1.66
C ASN A 155 18.02 0.00 -0.19
N ALA A 156 17.38 1.12 0.10
CA ALA A 156 17.16 1.59 1.47
C ALA A 156 16.37 0.57 2.31
N ALA A 157 15.32 -0.03 1.75
CA ALA A 157 14.51 -1.03 2.45
C ALA A 157 15.28 -2.31 2.80
N ILE A 158 16.30 -2.69 2.03
CA ILE A 158 17.15 -3.86 2.29
C ILE A 158 18.26 -3.52 3.30
N THR A 159 18.86 -2.34 3.21
CA THR A 159 19.99 -1.95 4.06
C THR A 159 19.60 -1.46 5.45
N GLY A 160 18.36 -0.97 5.62
CA GLY A 160 17.83 -0.45 6.88
C GLY A 160 17.53 1.04 6.83
#